data_AF-A0A380K4I7-F1
#
_entry.id   AF-A0A380K4I7-F1
#
_cell.length_a   1.000
_cell.length_b   1.000
_cell.length_c   1.000
_cell.angle_alpha   90.00
_cell.angle_beta   90.00
_cell.angle_gamma   90.00
#
_symmetry.space_group_name_H-M   'P 1'
#
loop_
_entity.id
_entity.type
_entity.pdbx_description
1 polymer ?
#
loop_
_entity_poly.entity_id
_entity_poly.type
_entity_poly.pdbx_seq_one_letter_code
_entity_poly.pdbx_strand_id
1 'polypeptide(L)' 'MKIKLFNRESVFDSYYSNGMTKYRQETDEEIENRVNEFIADKKVIDIKYQEATYGTYEDMSIQLSIMVIYEEVKQYD' A
#
# COMPACT_ATOMS: atom_id res chain seq x y z
N MET A 1 -0.52 -20.82 3.61
CA MET A 1 -0.33 -19.70 2.67
C MET A 1 -1.51 -18.74 2.71
N LYS A 2 -1.21 -17.45 2.81
CA LYS A 2 -2.13 -16.30 2.77
C LYS A 2 -1.61 -15.28 1.75
N ILE A 3 -2.47 -14.37 1.32
CA ILE A 3 -2.14 -13.28 0.40
C ILE A 3 -2.59 -11.97 1.02
N LYS A 4 -1.73 -10.95 0.98
CA LYS A 4 -2.06 -9.56 1.34
C LYS A 4 -1.78 -8.66 0.15
N LEU A 5 -2.77 -7.86 -0.22
CA LEU A 5 -2.65 -6.85 -1.27
C LEU A 5 -2.47 -5.47 -0.64
N PHE A 6 -1.51 -4.71 -1.14
CA PHE A 6 -1.23 -3.33 -0.80
C PHE A 6 -1.49 -2.46 -2.03
N ASN A 7 -2.34 -1.46 -1.86
CA ASN A 7 -2.48 -0.32 -2.76
C ASN A 7 -2.10 0.94 -1.97
N ARG A 8 -1.80 2.04 -2.65
CA ARG A 8 -1.61 3.34 -1.98
C ARG A 8 -2.86 3.70 -1.18
N GLU A 9 -2.66 4.11 0.06
CA GLU A 9 -3.74 4.61 0.91
C GLU A 9 -3.94 6.12 0.75
N SER A 10 -5.11 6.60 1.14
CA SER A 10 -5.36 8.03 1.29
C SER A 10 -4.95 8.45 2.69
N VAL A 11 -3.86 9.21 2.79
CA VAL A 11 -3.28 9.63 4.06
C VAL A 11 -3.63 11.08 4.34
N PHE A 12 -3.86 11.40 5.62
CA PHE A 12 -4.13 12.77 6.04
C PHE A 12 -2.93 13.67 5.67
N ASP A 13 -3.21 14.80 5.04
CA ASP A 13 -2.21 15.77 4.62
C ASP A 13 -2.29 17.02 5.51
N SER A 14 -3.47 17.65 5.54
CA SER A 14 -3.66 18.94 6.21
C SER A 14 -5.16 19.28 6.33
N TYR A 15 -5.47 20.51 6.72
CA TYR A 15 -6.82 21.07 6.63
C TYR A 15 -6.87 22.17 5.57
N TYR A 16 -7.98 22.24 4.83
CA TYR A 16 -8.32 23.40 4.03
C TYR A 16 -8.63 24.61 4.93
N SER A 17 -8.58 25.83 4.37
CA SER A 17 -8.88 27.07 5.10
C SER A 17 -10.30 27.12 5.68
N ASN A 18 -11.22 26.34 5.13
CA ASN A 18 -12.59 26.19 5.62
C ASN A 18 -12.75 25.11 6.71
N GLY A 19 -11.65 24.51 7.19
CA GLY A 19 -11.64 23.49 8.24
C GLY A 19 -11.92 22.05 7.78
N MET A 20 -12.11 21.81 6.48
CA MET A 20 -12.26 20.44 5.95
C MET A 20 -10.91 19.71 5.92
N THR A 21 -10.91 18.41 6.19
CA THR A 21 -9.70 17.58 6.08
C THR A 21 -9.29 17.41 4.61
N LYS A 22 -7.99 17.53 4.36
CA LYS A 22 -7.36 17.27 3.08
C LYS A 22 -6.55 15.99 3.20
N TYR A 23 -6.71 15.13 2.21
CA TYR A 23 -5.94 13.90 2.09
C TYR A 23 -5.10 13.93 0.82
N ARG A 24 -4.00 13.20 0.84
CA ARG A 24 -3.17 12.91 -0.33
C ARG A 24 -3.04 11.41 -0.51
N GLN A 25 -2.47 10.98 -1.63
CA GLN A 25 -2.00 9.60 -1.73
C GLN A 25 -0.73 9.41 -0.91
N GLU A 26 -0.61 8.22 -0.35
CA GLU A 26 0.60 7.67 0.24
C GLU A 26 1.79 7.84 -0.73
N THR A 27 2.96 8.26 -0.22
CA THR A 27 4.19 8.32 -1.02
C THR A 27 4.76 6.92 -1.23
N ASP A 28 5.75 6.79 -2.12
CA ASP A 28 6.46 5.53 -2.33
C ASP A 28 7.16 5.03 -1.06
N GLU A 29 7.74 5.94 -0.28
CA GLU A 29 8.38 5.60 1.00
C GLU A 29 7.36 5.10 2.05
N GLU A 30 6.18 5.72 2.11
CA GLU A 30 5.15 5.32 3.07
C GLU A 30 4.57 3.93 2.75
N ILE A 31 4.29 3.63 1.47
CA ILE A 31 3.84 2.28 1.08
C ILE A 31 4.95 1.24 1.28
N GLU A 32 6.21 1.59 0.99
CA GLU A 32 7.36 0.72 1.23
C GLU A 32 7.48 0.38 2.73
N ASN A 33 7.39 1.38 3.60
CA ASN A 33 7.45 1.18 5.04
C ASN A 33 6.31 0.27 5.54
N ARG A 34 5.07 0.49 5.07
CA ARG A 34 3.92 -0.34 5.46
C ARG A 34 4.05 -1.79 4.99
N VAL A 35 4.62 -2.02 3.80
CA VAL A 35 4.94 -3.36 3.31
C VAL A 35 6.05 -3.99 4.15
N ASN A 36 7.12 -3.25 4.43
CA ASN A 36 8.26 -3.70 5.23
C ASN A 36 7.84 -4.10 6.66
N GLU A 37 7.04 -3.27 7.32
CA GLU A 37 6.47 -3.56 8.63
C GLU A 37 5.63 -4.84 8.61
N PHE A 38 4.82 -5.02 7.56
CA PHE A 38 3.99 -6.21 7.43
C PHE A 38 4.80 -7.49 7.21
N ILE A 39 5.89 -7.45 6.42
CA ILE A 39 6.67 -8.65 6.13
C ILE A 39 7.67 -9.02 7.23
N ALA A 40 7.96 -8.09 8.16
CA ALA A 40 8.98 -8.25 9.19
C ALA A 40 8.76 -9.48 10.10
N ASP A 41 7.50 -9.86 10.35
CA ASP A 41 7.12 -10.98 11.21
C ASP A 41 6.54 -12.18 10.45
N LYS A 42 6.62 -12.18 9.11
CA LYS A 42 6.01 -13.21 8.26
C LYS A 42 7.06 -14.08 7.56
N LYS A 43 6.69 -15.34 7.34
CA LYS A 43 7.43 -16.18 6.40
C LYS A 43 6.97 -15.83 4.99
N VAL A 44 7.66 -14.88 4.36
CA VAL A 44 7.38 -14.47 2.98
C VAL A 44 7.74 -15.59 2.02
N ILE A 45 6.79 -15.94 1.15
CA ILE A 45 6.96 -16.91 0.07
C ILE A 45 7.35 -16.18 -1.22
N ASP A 46 6.63 -15.09 -1.54
CA ASP A 46 6.84 -14.32 -2.76
C ASP A 46 6.26 -12.90 -2.61
N ILE A 47 6.82 -11.96 -3.37
CA ILE A 47 6.31 -10.59 -3.49
C ILE A 47 6.23 -10.26 -4.98
N LYS A 48 5.03 -9.86 -5.43
CA LYS A 48 4.79 -9.39 -6.80
C LYS A 48 4.33 -7.95 -6.77
N TYR A 49 4.70 -7.17 -7.79
CA TYR A 49 4.17 -5.83 -7.98
C TYR A 49 3.60 -5.67 -9.38
N GLN A 50 2.64 -4.78 -9.51
CA GLN A 50 2.02 -4.38 -10.76
C GLN A 50 1.75 -2.89 -10.70
N GLU A 51 1.98 -2.22 -11.83
CA GLU A 51 1.46 -0.88 -12.06
C GLU A 51 0.40 -0.93 -13.15
N ALA A 52 -0.70 -0.23 -12.92
CA ALA A 52 -1.76 -0.06 -13.89
C ALA A 52 -2.01 1.43 -14.10
N THR A 53 -2.02 1.85 -15.36
CA THR A 53 -2.53 3.16 -15.75
C THR A 53 -4.03 3.06 -15.96
N TYR A 54 -4.81 3.93 -15.33
CA TYR A 54 -6.25 4.01 -15.51
C TYR A 54 -6.69 5.46 -15.67
N GLY A 55 -7.79 5.66 -16.38
CA GLY A 55 -8.33 6.99 -16.63
C GLY A 55 -8.69 7.23 -18.09
N THR A 56 -8.92 8.48 -18.44
CA THR A 56 -9.19 8.93 -19.81
C THR A 56 -7.93 9.57 -20.40
N TYR A 57 -7.97 9.98 -21.66
CA TYR A 57 -6.84 10.69 -22.28
C TYR A 57 -6.49 12.00 -21.55
N GLU A 58 -7.47 12.66 -20.94
CA GLU A 58 -7.29 13.97 -20.26
C GLU A 58 -6.92 13.84 -18.78
N ASP A 59 -7.20 12.69 -18.17
CA ASP A 59 -6.92 12.44 -16.75
C ASP A 59 -6.47 10.97 -16.58
N MET A 60 -5.15 10.79 -16.51
CA MET A 60 -4.52 9.49 -16.31
C MET A 60 -3.89 9.42 -14.92
N SER A 61 -4.16 8.32 -14.23
CA SER A 61 -3.57 8.00 -12.93
C SER A 61 -2.83 6.67 -12.98
N ILE A 62 -1.83 6.51 -12.11
CA ILE A 62 -1.08 5.27 -11.94
C ILE A 62 -1.49 4.65 -10.61
N GLN A 63 -1.86 3.37 -10.63
CA GLN A 63 -2.09 2.55 -9.46
C GLN A 63 -0.96 1.54 -9.31
N LEU A 64 -0.21 1.67 -8.22
CA LEU A 64 0.73 0.65 -7.76
C LEU A 64 -0.01 -0.36 -6.87
N SER A 65 0.17 -1.65 -7.16
CA SER A 65 -0.32 -2.77 -6.35
C SER A 65 0.82 -3.71 -6.01
N ILE A 66 1.01 -4.00 -4.72
CA ILE A 66 1.99 -4.97 -4.22
C ILE A 66 1.25 -6.14 -3.58
N MET A 67 1.53 -7.35 -4.04
CA MET A 67 0.96 -8.59 -3.53
C MET A 67 2.04 -9.36 -2.76
N VAL A 68 1.80 -9.59 -1.47
CA VAL A 68 2.65 -10.41 -0.62
C VAL A 68 1.98 -11.76 -0.38
N ILE A 69 2.68 -12.84 -0.75
CA ILE A 69 2.28 -14.22 -0.48
C ILE A 69 3.12 -14.71 0.70
N TYR A 70 2.47 -15.17 1.77
CA TYR A 70 3.15 -15.45 3.04
C TYR A 70 2.49 -16.58 3.84
N GLU A 71 3.18 -17.02 4.90
CA GLU A 71 2.63 -17.86 5.96
C GLU A 71 2.78 -17.15 7.31
N GLU A 72 1.83 -17.40 8.23
CA GLU A 72 2.00 -16.98 9.61
C GLU A 72 3.11 -17.79 10.27
N VAL A 73 3.99 -17.11 10.98
CA VAL A 73 4.92 -17.77 11.89
C VAL A 73 4.12 -18.09 13.16
N LYS A 74 3.93 -19.37 13.47
CA LYS A 74 3.39 -19.76 14.77
C LYS A 74 4.41 -19.39 15.83
N GLN A 75 4.11 -18.39 16.65
CA GLN A 75 4.80 -18.23 17.93
C GLN A 75 4.36 -19.40 18.81
N TYR A 76 5.31 -20.21 19.25
CA TYR A 76 5.08 -21.18 20.31
C TYR A 76 5.43 -20.49 21.63
N ASP A 77 4.48 -20.45 22.55
CA ASP A 77 4.66 -19.96 23.92
C ASP A 77 5.65 -20.83 24.71
#